data_AF-A0A396ZVG0-F1
#
_entry.id   AF-A0A396ZVG0-F1
#
_cell.length_a   1.000
_cell.length_b   1.000
_cell.length_c   1.000
_cell.angle_alpha   90.00
_cell.angle_beta   90.00
_cell.angle_gamma   90.00
#
_symmetry.space_group_name_H-M   'P 1'
#
loop_
_entity.id
_entity.type
_entity.pdbx_description
1 polymer ?
#
loop_
_entity_poly.entity_id
_entity_poly.type
_entity_poly.pdbx_seq_one_letter_code
_entity_poly.pdbx_strand_id
1 'polypeptide(L)'
;VYGEKRISVDVPAASGEGTEKVEYRVWNPFRSKLAAAILGGVDNIWMGPGSKVLYIGGACIDSTAPAEAVFAREVKKLQQDQFKPAEQLTLEPYERDHAVVVGNYRAPKKD
;
A
#
# COMPACT_ATOMS: atom_id res chain seq x y z
N VAL A 1 9.30 1.30 -21.03
CA VAL A 1 10.21 0.87 -19.94
C VAL A 1 9.85 -0.53 -19.41
N TYR A 2 8.60 -0.86 -19.07
CA TYR A 2 8.24 -2.25 -18.66
C TYR A 2 7.05 -2.91 -19.38
N GLY A 3 6.41 -2.23 -20.34
CA GLY A 3 5.49 -2.88 -21.29
C GLY A 3 4.21 -3.47 -20.69
N GLU A 4 3.66 -2.87 -19.63
CA GLU A 4 2.43 -3.36 -18.98
C GLU A 4 1.30 -3.54 -19.99
N LYS A 5 0.68 -4.73 -19.99
CA LYS A 5 -0.46 -5.05 -20.86
C LYS A 5 -1.60 -4.06 -20.61
N ARG A 6 -2.09 -3.46 -21.70
CA ARG A 6 -3.24 -2.56 -21.70
C ARG A 6 -4.46 -3.32 -22.18
N ILE A 7 -5.61 -3.02 -21.59
CA ILE A 7 -6.90 -3.61 -21.94
C ILE A 7 -7.84 -2.44 -22.18
N SER A 8 -8.38 -2.32 -23.37
CA SER A 8 -9.41 -1.33 -23.69
C SER A 8 -10.77 -2.01 -23.73
N VAL A 9 -11.77 -1.39 -23.13
CA VAL A 9 -13.17 -1.84 -23.19
C VAL A 9 -14.07 -0.64 -23.44
N ASP A 10 -15.15 -0.89 -24.15
CA ASP A 10 -16.21 0.10 -24.34
C ASP A 10 -17.25 -0.08 -23.23
N VAL A 11 -17.48 0.96 -22.43
CA VAL A 11 -18.47 0.97 -21.36
C VAL A 11 -19.61 1.94 -21.72
N PRO A 12 -20.83 1.76 -21.18
CA PRO A 12 -21.91 2.74 -21.39
C PRO A 12 -21.46 4.13 -20.96
N ALA A 13 -21.62 5.11 -21.84
CA ALA A 13 -21.24 6.48 -21.51
C ALA A 13 -22.10 7.00 -20.35
N ALA A 14 -21.51 7.77 -19.45
CA ALA A 14 -22.23 8.38 -18.32
C ALA A 14 -23.40 9.29 -18.77
N SER A 15 -23.41 9.75 -20.02
CA SER A 15 -24.50 10.50 -20.66
C SER A 15 -25.75 9.65 -20.96
N GLY A 16 -25.66 8.32 -20.89
CA GLY A 16 -26.75 7.39 -21.24
C GLY A 16 -26.90 7.13 -22.75
N GLU A 17 -26.10 7.81 -23.59
CA GLU A 17 -26.10 7.63 -25.04
C GLU A 17 -24.71 7.23 -25.54
N GLY A 18 -24.65 6.08 -26.23
CA GLY A 18 -23.41 5.55 -26.80
C GLY A 18 -22.50 4.87 -25.77
N THR A 19 -21.27 4.60 -26.22
CA THR A 19 -20.23 3.95 -25.41
C THR A 19 -19.01 4.84 -25.30
N GLU A 20 -18.38 4.86 -24.14
CA GLU A 20 -17.08 5.48 -23.92
C GLU A 20 -15.98 4.41 -23.80
N LYS A 21 -14.80 4.71 -24.35
CA LYS A 21 -13.67 3.79 -24.29
C LYS A 21 -12.89 4.02 -22.99
N VAL A 22 -12.84 2.99 -22.15
CA VAL A 22 -12.04 2.98 -20.93
C VAL A 22 -10.81 2.11 -21.13
N GLU A 23 -9.65 2.61 -20.71
CA GLU A 23 -8.39 1.87 -20.74
C GLU A 23 -7.94 1.44 -19.34
N TYR A 24 -7.78 0.14 -19.16
CA TYR A 24 -7.17 -0.47 -17.99
C TYR A 24 -5.73 -0.88 -18.29
N ARG A 25 -4.90 -0.95 -17.25
CA ARG A 25 -3.55 -1.50 -17.33
C ARG A 25 -3.38 -2.56 -16.26
N VAL A 26 -2.70 -3.65 -16.61
CA VAL A 26 -2.30 -4.65 -15.62
C VAL A 26 -1.44 -3.97 -14.57
N TRP A 27 -1.81 -4.18 -13.30
CA TRP A 27 -1.13 -3.56 -12.18
C TRP A 27 0.23 -4.24 -11.96
N ASN A 28 1.30 -3.44 -12.00
CA ASN A 28 2.66 -3.95 -11.89
C ASN A 28 3.17 -3.85 -10.44
N PRO A 29 3.40 -4.98 -9.73
CA PRO A 29 3.92 -4.96 -8.36
C PRO A 29 5.34 -4.38 -8.23
N PHE A 30 6.17 -4.47 -9.27
CA PHE A 30 7.52 -3.89 -9.27
C PHE A 30 7.53 -2.36 -9.45
N ARG A 31 6.36 -1.75 -9.66
CA ARG A 31 6.20 -0.28 -9.72
C ARG A 31 5.21 0.27 -8.71
N SER A 32 4.53 -0.60 -7.97
CA SER A 32 3.48 -0.20 -7.03
C SER A 32 3.57 -1.05 -5.79
N LYS A 33 3.98 -0.40 -4.70
CA LYS A 33 4.07 -0.98 -3.37
C LYS A 33 2.76 -1.60 -2.89
N LEU A 34 1.64 -0.98 -3.26
CA LEU A 34 0.31 -1.49 -2.93
C LEU A 34 -0.01 -2.77 -3.71
N ALA A 35 0.34 -2.85 -5.01
CA ALA A 35 0.25 -4.12 -5.75
C ALA A 35 1.18 -5.18 -5.17
N ALA A 36 2.41 -4.82 -4.82
CA ALA A 36 3.36 -5.73 -4.18
C ALA A 36 2.81 -6.27 -2.86
N ALA A 37 2.17 -5.42 -2.03
CA ALA A 37 1.54 -5.85 -0.79
C ALA A 37 0.38 -6.82 -1.04
N ILE A 38 -0.52 -6.51 -1.98
CA ILE A 38 -1.66 -7.36 -2.34
C ILE A 38 -1.18 -8.72 -2.86
N LEU A 39 -0.24 -8.73 -3.80
CA LEU A 39 0.30 -9.97 -4.35
C LEU A 39 1.20 -10.72 -3.36
N GLY A 40 1.82 -9.99 -2.42
CA GLY A 40 2.55 -10.55 -1.29
C GLY A 40 1.66 -11.15 -0.21
N GLY A 41 0.33 -11.07 -0.35
CA GLY A 41 -0.62 -11.71 0.54
C GLY A 41 -1.00 -10.88 1.76
N VAL A 42 -0.99 -9.54 1.67
CA VAL A 42 -1.54 -8.72 2.75
C VAL A 42 -3.02 -9.05 2.95
N ASP A 43 -3.37 -9.58 4.12
CA ASP A 43 -4.70 -10.14 4.37
C ASP A 43 -5.74 -9.05 4.63
N ASN A 44 -5.34 -8.01 5.38
CA ASN A 44 -6.28 -6.99 5.88
C ASN A 44 -6.11 -5.64 5.17
N ILE A 45 -6.24 -5.62 3.84
CA ILE A 45 -6.17 -4.36 3.08
C ILE A 45 -7.45 -3.52 3.09
N TRP A 46 -8.49 -3.96 3.79
CA TRP A 46 -9.77 -3.28 3.86
C TRP A 46 -9.61 -1.91 4.55
N MET A 47 -9.29 -0.90 3.75
CA MET A 47 -9.28 0.51 4.12
C MET A 47 -10.71 1.00 4.24
N GLY A 48 -11.36 0.70 5.36
CA GLY A 48 -12.65 1.28 5.69
C GLY A 48 -12.56 2.82 5.81
N PRO A 49 -13.66 3.56 5.64
CA PRO A 49 -13.66 5.01 5.85
C PRO A 49 -13.05 5.41 7.20
N GLY A 50 -12.08 6.32 7.20
CA GLY A 50 -11.32 6.73 8.40
C GLY A 50 -9.99 6.00 8.62
N SER A 51 -9.67 4.99 7.80
CA SER A 51 -8.37 4.32 7.84
C SER A 51 -7.24 5.28 7.47
N LYS A 52 -6.14 5.24 8.23
CA LYS A 52 -4.90 5.94 7.91
C LYS A 52 -3.84 4.90 7.60
N VAL A 53 -3.30 4.95 6.38
CA VAL A 53 -2.27 4.01 5.92
C VAL A 53 -0.94 4.73 5.86
N LEU A 54 0.05 4.19 6.56
CA LEU A 54 1.43 4.68 6.48
C LEU A 54 2.28 3.69 5.71
N TYR A 55 2.97 4.21 4.70
CA TYR A 55 3.94 3.49 3.91
C TYR A 55 5.35 3.76 4.43
N ILE A 56 6.17 2.72 4.64
CA ILE A 56 7.54 2.84 5.18
C ILE A 56 8.55 2.33 4.15
N GLY A 57 9.35 3.22 3.58
CA GLY A 57 10.55 2.84 2.81
C GLY A 57 11.80 2.94 3.66
N GLY A 58 12.44 1.81 3.96
CA GLY A 58 13.56 1.75 4.90
C GLY A 58 14.74 2.62 4.47
N ALA A 59 15.12 2.52 3.18
CA ALA A 59 16.22 3.28 2.61
C ALA A 59 15.99 4.81 2.56
N CYS A 60 14.73 5.27 2.53
CA CYS A 60 14.42 6.70 2.53
C CYS A 60 14.46 7.32 3.93
N ILE A 61 14.41 6.50 4.97
CA ILE A 61 14.40 6.96 6.37
C ILE A 61 15.83 6.97 6.92
N ASP A 62 16.58 5.91 6.67
CA ASP A 62 17.96 5.77 7.12
C ASP A 62 18.66 4.74 6.24
N SER A 63 19.43 5.21 5.27
CA SER A 63 20.17 4.35 4.34
C SER A 63 21.42 3.73 4.96
N THR A 64 21.77 4.09 6.20
CA THR A 64 22.99 3.60 6.87
C THR A 64 22.71 2.42 7.80
N ALA A 65 21.44 2.18 8.12
CA ALA A 65 21.01 1.08 9.00
C ALA A 65 20.36 -0.07 8.21
N PRO A 66 20.41 -1.32 8.72
CA PRO A 66 19.65 -2.42 8.15
C PRO A 66 18.15 -2.13 8.11
N ALA A 67 17.47 -2.52 7.02
CA ALA A 67 16.06 -2.18 6.78
C ALA A 67 15.14 -2.68 7.90
N GLU A 68 15.40 -3.88 8.43
CA GLU A 68 14.64 -4.48 9.54
C GLU A 68 14.72 -3.63 10.81
N ALA A 69 15.89 -3.07 11.11
CA ALA A 69 16.09 -2.21 12.26
C ALA A 69 15.34 -0.88 12.09
N VAL A 70 15.33 -0.33 10.87
CA VAL A 70 14.54 0.85 10.53
C VAL A 70 13.05 0.56 10.70
N PHE A 71 12.55 -0.55 10.15
CA PHE A 71 11.14 -0.93 10.28
C PHE A 71 10.70 -1.07 11.74
N ALA A 72 11.46 -1.79 12.55
CA ALA A 72 11.16 -1.97 13.97
C ALA A 72 11.11 -0.64 14.72
N ARG A 73 12.04 0.28 14.42
CA ARG A 73 12.09 1.62 15.01
C ARG A 73 10.87 2.45 14.63
N GLU A 74 10.48 2.45 13.36
CA GLU A 74 9.32 3.22 12.89
C GLU A 74 8.01 2.64 13.42
N VAL A 75 7.84 1.32 13.44
CA VAL A 75 6.66 0.68 14.07
C VAL A 75 6.54 1.07 15.54
N LYS A 76 7.66 1.12 16.27
CA LYS A 76 7.67 1.54 17.67
C LYS A 76 7.24 3.00 17.85
N LYS A 77 7.66 3.91 16.97
CA LYS A 77 7.20 5.31 16.98
C LYS A 77 5.70 5.39 16.73
N LEU A 78 5.18 4.65 15.75
CA LEU A 78 3.75 4.62 15.48
C LEU A 78 2.95 4.11 16.68
N GLN A 79 3.44 3.07 17.34
CA GLN A 79 2.83 2.57 18.57
C GLN A 79 2.76 3.63 19.68
N GLN A 80 3.78 4.48 19.81
CA GLN A 80 3.76 5.62 20.74
C GLN A 80 2.70 6.66 20.34
N ASP A 81 2.46 6.82 19.04
CA ASP A 81 1.41 7.68 18.48
C ASP A 81 0.01 7.02 18.50
N GLN A 82 -0.19 5.98 19.32
CA GLN A 82 -1.45 5.25 19.47
C GLN A 82 -1.88 4.44 18.25
N PHE A 83 -0.98 4.19 17.30
CA PHE A 83 -1.20 3.23 16.23
C PHE A 83 -1.07 1.80 16.78
N LYS A 84 -2.08 0.95 16.53
CA LYS A 84 -2.01 -0.46 16.81
C LYS A 84 -1.71 -1.21 15.50
N PRO A 85 -0.46 -1.65 15.27
CA PRO A 85 -0.16 -2.48 14.11
C PRO A 85 -0.94 -3.80 14.21
N ALA A 86 -1.53 -4.20 13.09
CA ALA A 86 -2.25 -5.45 12.91
C ALA A 86 -1.43 -6.44 12.08
N GLU A 87 -0.70 -5.94 11.08
CA GLU A 87 0.03 -6.75 10.12
C GLU A 87 1.27 -5.97 9.64
N GLN A 88 2.38 -6.68 9.42
CA GLN A 88 3.57 -6.14 8.76
C GLN A 88 4.03 -7.16 7.72
N LEU A 89 4.22 -6.71 6.49
CA LEU A 89 4.62 -7.52 5.37
C LEU A 89 5.80 -6.86 4.64
N THR A 90 6.88 -7.59 4.43
CA THR A 90 7.97 -7.15 3.55
C THR A 90 7.54 -7.31 2.09
N LEU A 91 7.99 -6.41 1.21
CA LEU A 91 7.55 -6.40 -0.19
C LEU A 91 8.45 -7.24 -1.10
N GLU A 92 9.24 -8.14 -0.55
CA GLU A 92 10.06 -9.06 -1.33
C GLU A 92 9.19 -10.11 -2.04
N PRO A 93 9.51 -10.49 -3.29
CA PRO A 93 10.69 -10.11 -4.07
C PRO A 93 10.52 -8.83 -4.92
N TYR A 94 9.39 -8.12 -4.81
CA TYR A 94 9.04 -7.01 -5.70
C TYR A 94 9.80 -5.72 -5.40
N GLU A 95 9.91 -5.37 -4.12
CA GLU A 95 10.70 -4.24 -3.64
C GLU A 95 11.54 -4.64 -2.42
N ARG A 96 12.86 -4.72 -2.60
CA ARG A 96 13.83 -4.95 -1.51
C ARG A 96 13.85 -3.78 -0.55
N ASP A 97 14.10 -4.06 0.73
CA ASP A 97 14.22 -3.04 1.80
C ASP A 97 12.96 -2.17 1.97
N HIS A 98 11.80 -2.73 1.63
CA HIS A 98 10.49 -2.09 1.79
C HIS A 98 9.52 -3.00 2.55
N ALA A 99 8.68 -2.37 3.38
CA ALA A 99 7.64 -3.06 4.12
C ALA A 99 6.37 -2.21 4.20
N VAL A 100 5.23 -2.88 4.23
CA VAL A 100 3.93 -2.28 4.55
C VAL A 100 3.56 -2.69 5.96
N VAL A 101 3.11 -1.71 6.75
CA VAL A 101 2.55 -1.93 8.07
C VAL A 101 1.10 -1.49 8.03
N VAL A 102 0.20 -2.43 8.28
CA VAL A 102 -1.24 -2.18 8.35
C VAL A 102 -1.67 -2.18 9.81
N GLY A 103 -2.57 -1.27 10.17
CA GLY A 103 -3.06 -1.15 11.53
C GLY A 103 -4.06 0.00 11.67
N ASN A 104 -4.49 0.23 12.89
CA ASN A 104 -5.49 1.25 13.20
C ASN A 104 -4.98 2.20 14.28
N TYR A 105 -5.22 3.50 14.10
CA TYR A 105 -5.10 4.44 15.21
C TYR A 105 -6.26 4.24 16.18
N ARG A 106 -5.99 4.29 17.48
CA ARG A 106 -7.08 4.40 18.46
C ARG A 106 -7.79 5.73 18.22
N ALA A 107 -9.12 5.68 18.07
CA ALA A 107 -9.91 6.90 18.15
C ALA A 107 -9.59 7.60 19.49
N PRO A 108 -9.37 8.91 19.51
CA PRO A 108 -9.26 9.63 20.78
C PRO A 108 -10.49 9.30 21.61
N LYS A 109 -10.30 9.02 22.91
CA LYS A 109 -11.43 8.81 23.82
C LYS A 109 -12.35 10.02 23.67
N LYS A 110 -13.64 9.78 23.38
CA LYS A 110 -14.65 10.84 23.50
C LYS A 110 -14.72 11.17 25.00
N ASP A 111 -14.34 12.39 25.34
CA ASP A 111 -14.59 12.99 26.65
C ASP A 111 -16.09 13.12 26.92
#